data_AF-A0A4U8SC56-F1
#
_entry.id   AF-A0A4U8SC56-F1
#
_cell.length_a   1.000
_cell.length_b   1.000
_cell.length_c   1.000
_cell.angle_alpha   90.00
_cell.angle_beta   90.00
_cell.angle_gamma   90.00
#
_symmetry.space_group_name_H-M   'P 1'
#
loop_
_entity.id
_entity.type
_entity.pdbx_description
1 polymer ?
#
loop_
_entity_poly.entity_id
_entity_poly.type
_entity_poly.pdbx_seq_one_letter_code
_entity_poly.pdbx_strand_id
1 'polypeptide(L)' 'MNLENALIVIESPNKKEKIAKITGAQVFATGGHFKELSKEVIKDTESYE' A
#
# COMPACT_ATOMS: atom_id res chain seq x y z
N MET A 1 -5.21 15.64 15.87
CA MET A 1 -4.46 14.39 16.11
C MET A 1 -3.04 14.66 15.65
N ASN A 2 -2.01 14.46 16.48
CA ASN A 2 -0.62 14.67 16.07
C ASN A 2 0.08 13.30 15.97
N LEU A 3 0.57 12.98 14.78
CA LEU A 3 1.19 11.72 14.40
C LEU A 3 2.52 11.94 13.65
N GLU A 4 3.26 13.01 13.98
CA GLU A 4 4.53 13.39 13.30
C GLU A 4 5.56 12.24 13.17
N ASN A 5 5.58 11.29 14.10
CA ASN A 5 6.49 10.13 14.08
C ASN A 5 5.87 8.87 13.45
N ALA A 6 4.75 8.99 12.75
CA ALA A 6 4.06 7.87 12.12
C ALA A 6 4.20 7.88 10.59
N LEU A 7 4.23 6.68 10.02
CA LEU A 7 4.10 6.44 8.58
C LEU A 7 2.69 5.92 8.29
N ILE A 8 1.93 6.65 7.47
CA ILE A 8 0.60 6.25 7.04
C ILE A 8 0.67 5.80 5.58
N VAL A 9 0.26 4.56 5.31
CA VAL A 9 0.17 3.99 3.97
C VAL A 9 -1.30 3.85 3.58
N ILE A 10 -1.69 4.45 2.45
CA ILE A 10 -3.06 4.43 1.92
C ILE A 10 -3.08 3.99 0.46
N GLU A 11 -4.25 3.68 -0.08
CA GLU A 11 -4.37 3.30 -1.49
C GLU A 11 -4.44 4.53 -2.43
N SER A 12 -5.32 5.49 -2.10
CA SER A 12 -5.66 6.61 -3.00
C SER A 12 -4.67 7.78 -2.88
N PRO A 13 -4.01 8.21 -3.98
CA PRO A 13 -3.06 9.31 -3.97
C PRO A 13 -3.71 10.67 -3.66
N ASN A 14 -4.98 10.86 -4.06
CA ASN A 14 -5.70 12.13 -3.94
C ASN A 14 -5.93 12.56 -2.48
N LYS A 15 -5.82 11.63 -1.53
CA LYS A 15 -6.05 11.91 -0.11
C LYS A 15 -4.76 12.21 0.68
N LYS A 16 -3.58 12.01 0.08
CA LYS A 16 -2.27 12.18 0.75
C LYS A 16 -2.12 13.53 1.43
N GLU A 17 -2.31 14.60 0.65
CA GLU A 17 -2.03 15.96 1.12
C GLU A 17 -2.97 16.37 2.26
N LYS A 18 -4.26 16.00 2.15
CA LYS A 18 -5.25 16.27 3.20
C LYS A 18 -4.91 15.55 4.50
N ILE A 19 -4.52 14.28 4.42
CA ILE A 19 -4.18 13.48 5.61
C ILE A 19 -2.89 13.98 6.26
N ALA A 20 -1.86 14.28 5.46
CA ALA A 20 -0.61 14.85 5.98
C ALA A 20 -0.86 16.16 6.73
N LYS A 21 -1.66 17.08 6.16
CA LYS A 21 -2.02 18.35 6.80
C LYS A 21 -2.78 18.18 8.11
N ILE A 22 -3.69 17.20 8.21
CA ILE A 22 -4.51 16.97 9.40
C ILE A 22 -3.73 16.27 10.53
N THR A 23 -2.79 15.39 10.15
CA THR A 23 -2.14 14.46 11.09
C THR A 23 -0.70 14.81 11.43
N GLY A 24 0.00 15.57 10.58
CA GLY A 24 1.45 15.78 10.68
C GLY A 24 2.29 14.58 10.27
N ALA A 25 1.68 13.43 9.95
CA ALA A 25 2.38 12.21 9.60
C ALA A 25 2.97 12.23 8.19
N GLN A 26 3.96 11.37 7.95
CA GLN A 26 4.42 11.05 6.60
C GLN A 26 3.39 10.13 5.93
N VAL A 27 2.93 10.48 4.72
CA VAL A 27 1.86 9.74 4.03
C VAL A 27 2.30 9.24 2.65
N PHE A 28 2.18 7.94 2.41
CA PHE A 28 2.41 7.30 1.12
C PHE A 28 1.13 6.71 0.55
N ALA A 29 1.00 6.75 -0.78
CA ALA A 29 -0.07 6.09 -1.49
C ALA A 29 0.50 4.95 -2.35
N THR A 30 -0.08 3.76 -2.28
CA THR A 30 0.35 2.60 -3.08
C THR A 30 -0.10 2.71 -4.53
N GLY A 31 -1.15 3.50 -4.82
CA GLY A 31 -1.68 3.65 -6.18
C GLY A 31 -2.41 2.42 -6.69
N GLY A 32 -2.85 1.53 -5.79
CA GLY A 32 -3.48 0.24 -6.11
C GLY A 32 -2.81 -0.93 -5.37
N HIS A 33 -3.00 -2.13 -5.89
CA HIS A 33 -2.40 -3.34 -5.34
C HIS A 33 -0.87 -3.34 -5.53
N PHE A 34 -0.12 -3.49 -4.42
CA PHE A 34 1.34 -3.54 -4.44
C PHE A 34 1.89 -4.86 -5.01
N LYS A 35 1.14 -5.95 -4.86
CA LYS A 35 1.50 -7.27 -5.37
C LYS A 35 0.26 -7.95 -5.94
N GLU A 36 0.43 -8.59 -7.10
CA GLU A 36 -0.56 -9.48 -7.70
C GLU A 36 0.01 -10.90 -7.79
N LEU A 37 -0.88 -11.90 -7.87
CA LEU A 37 -0.46 -13.26 -8.21
C LEU A 37 0.17 -13.24 -9.61
N SER A 38 1.14 -14.12 -9.84
CA SER A 38 1.69 -14.27 -11.19
C SER A 38 0.55 -14.62 -12.14
N LYS A 39 0.47 -13.90 -13.25
CA LYS A 39 -0.42 -14.22 -14.37
C LYS A 39 0.14 -15.34 -15.23
N GLU A 40 1.38 -15.77 -14.97
CA GLU A 40 1.93 -16.97 -15.55
C GLU A 40 1.12 -18.17 -15.06
N VAL A 41 0.66 -18.98 -16.01
CA VAL A 41 -0.03 -20.24 -15.69
C VAL A 41 0.94 -21.10 -14.91
N ILE A 42 0.67 -21.32 -13.61
CA ILE A 42 1.45 -22.20 -12.76
C ILE A 42 1.36 -23.61 -13.37
N LYS A 43 2.46 -24.07 -13.96
CA LYS A 43 2.56 -25.38 -14.63
C LYS A 43 3.11 -26.48 -13.73
N ASP A 44 3.11 -26.25 -12.42
CA ASP A 44 3.50 -27.23 -11.41
C ASP A 44 2.46 -27.25 -10.29
N THR A 45 1.44 -28.08 -10.46
CA THR A 45 0.57 -28.53 -9.36
C THR A 45 1.15 -29.75 -8.64
N GLU A 46 2.35 -30.21 -9.00
CA GLU A 46 2.94 -31.47 -8.50
C GLU A 46 4.00 -31.29 -7.40
N SER A 47 4.31 -30.06 -6.99
CA SER A 47 5.45 -29.79 -6.08
C SER A 47 5.09 -29.14 -4.74
N TYR A 48 3.81 -29.19 -4.35
CA TYR A 48 3.42 -28.90 -2.97
C TYR A 48 3.38 -30.22 -2.17
N GLU A 49 4.56 -30.71 -1.79
CA GLU A 49 4.75 -31.60 -0.64
C GLU A 49 5.21 -30.79 0.59
#